data_AF-A0A5N6K6N3-F1
#
_entry.id   AF-A0A5N6K6N3-F1
#
_cell.length_a   1.000
_cell.length_b   1.000
_cell.length_c   1.000
_cell.angle_alpha   90.00
_cell.angle_beta   90.00
_cell.angle_gamma   90.00
#
_symmetry.space_group_name_H-M   'P 1'
#
loop_
_entity.id
_entity.type
_entity.pdbx_description
1 polymer ?
#
loop_
_entity_poly.entity_id
_entity_poly.type
_entity_poly.pdbx_seq_one_letter_code
_entity_poly.pdbx_strand_id
1 'polypeptide(L)'
;MKQFTFAAHITIRRIKNPIYRISYTSKAQPSEFGQATSMIMPPRSSKFREDSIPCPGKFIRPAPTHYYTYRIQCGEQGVLTYEPYKSHLLPLWRFRTPSIAEKSSTALFDEFLRFYKEDDFVGMDMSRKFIQMGMTRSKRYANYKGGRKYDNGKNGEKVERDKSQGHEGQGDKLVASGIFKEMWQRCREHEGYKVLKERYQKELKNWIQVHESEEAKYIKQEEGEEELRDMPRRKPPGEAKEKVKIKEEDNTEEIPQKQRKKRKTNHA
;
A
#
# COMPACT_ATOMS: atom_id res chain seq x y z
N MET A 1 5.59 -17.32 -47.38
CA MET A 1 6.45 -16.99 -46.23
C MET A 1 7.00 -15.58 -46.40
N LYS A 2 6.42 -14.57 -45.74
CA LYS A 2 7.06 -13.28 -45.40
C LYS A 2 6.37 -12.77 -44.14
N GLN A 3 7.04 -12.87 -42.99
CA GLN A 3 6.54 -12.29 -41.74
C GLN A 3 6.94 -10.82 -41.71
N PHE A 4 5.93 -9.95 -41.62
CA PHE A 4 6.11 -8.52 -41.31
C PHE A 4 5.98 -8.37 -39.80
N THR A 5 7.10 -8.17 -39.11
CA THR A 5 7.13 -7.83 -37.68
C THR A 5 7.06 -6.31 -37.54
N PHE A 6 5.91 -5.80 -37.10
CA PHE A 6 5.72 -4.40 -36.72
C PHE A 6 6.23 -4.19 -35.28
N ALA A 7 7.40 -3.58 -35.12
CA ALA A 7 7.92 -3.18 -33.83
C ALA A 7 7.31 -1.82 -33.41
N ALA A 8 6.26 -1.87 -32.59
CA ALA A 8 5.71 -0.67 -31.96
C ALA A 8 6.65 -0.18 -30.84
N HIS A 9 7.39 0.89 -31.11
CA HIS A 9 8.16 1.62 -30.10
C HIS A 9 7.19 2.37 -29.17
N ILE A 10 6.98 1.85 -27.96
CA ILE A 10 6.27 2.56 -26.89
C ILE A 10 7.29 3.39 -26.13
N THR A 11 7.35 4.69 -26.41
CA THR A 11 8.16 5.64 -25.64
C THR A 11 7.43 6.01 -24.35
N ILE A 12 7.90 5.51 -23.21
CA ILE A 12 7.38 5.89 -21.88
C ILE A 12 7.82 7.33 -21.60
N ARG A 13 6.91 8.29 -21.78
CA ARG A 13 7.12 9.67 -21.35
C ARG A 13 6.99 9.75 -19.83
N ARG A 14 8.09 10.16 -19.17
CA ARG A 14 8.18 10.46 -17.74
C ARG A 14 7.26 11.65 -17.41
N ILE A 15 6.06 11.40 -16.89
CA ILE A 15 5.15 12.46 -16.42
C ILE A 15 5.69 12.98 -15.09
N LYS A 16 6.31 14.16 -15.09
CA LYS A 16 6.62 14.92 -13.88
C LYS A 16 5.33 15.62 -13.42
N ASN A 17 4.88 15.32 -12.20
CA ASN A 17 3.77 16.02 -11.56
C ASN A 17 4.16 17.49 -11.28
N PRO A 18 3.39 18.51 -11.71
CA PRO A 18 3.64 19.89 -11.30
C PRO A 18 3.15 20.12 -9.86
N ILE A 19 4.06 20.56 -9.00
CA ILE A 19 3.77 21.07 -7.66
C ILE A 19 3.09 22.43 -7.81
N TYR A 20 1.78 22.50 -7.60
CA TYR A 20 1.08 23.78 -7.49
C TYR A 20 1.37 24.39 -6.11
N ARG A 21 2.30 25.36 -6.09
CA ARG A 21 2.57 26.24 -4.96
C ARG A 21 1.53 27.35 -4.96
N ILE A 22 0.49 27.21 -4.13
CA ILE A 22 -0.50 28.27 -3.91
C ILE A 22 0.11 29.31 -2.97
N SER A 23 0.50 30.47 -3.51
CA SER A 23 0.85 31.65 -2.72
C SER A 23 -0.40 32.48 -2.46
N TYR A 24 -0.88 32.49 -1.22
CA TYR A 24 -1.89 33.45 -0.78
C TYR A 24 -1.21 34.79 -0.51
N THR A 25 -1.49 35.78 -1.36
CA THR A 25 -1.19 37.19 -1.09
C THR A 25 -2.37 37.79 -0.34
N SER A 26 -2.18 38.07 0.95
CA SER A 26 -3.13 38.87 1.73
C SER A 26 -2.94 40.34 1.37
N LYS A 27 -3.88 40.90 0.60
CA LYS A 27 -4.11 42.35 0.56
C LYS A 27 -5.44 42.62 1.25
N ALA A 28 -5.37 43.04 2.50
CA ALA A 28 -6.48 43.62 3.22
C ALA A 28 -6.73 45.05 2.71
N GLN A 29 -7.99 45.35 2.39
CA GLN A 29 -8.55 46.69 2.33
C GLN A 29 -9.83 46.65 3.16
N PRO A 30 -10.03 47.57 4.12
CA PRO A 30 -11.27 47.64 4.88
C PRO A 30 -12.32 48.42 4.09
N SER A 31 -13.55 47.91 4.08
CA SER A 31 -14.73 48.68 3.68
C SER A 31 -15.85 48.41 4.68
N GLU A 32 -16.31 49.50 5.26
CA GLU A 32 -17.35 49.61 6.27
C GLU A 32 -18.76 49.33 5.71
N PHE A 33 -19.70 49.23 6.66
CA PHE A 33 -21.16 49.26 6.54
C PHE A 33 -21.88 47.92 6.36
N GLY A 34 -22.63 47.56 7.42
CA GLY A 34 -24.02 47.14 7.23
C GLY A 34 -24.43 45.82 7.89
N GLN A 35 -25.01 45.94 9.08
CA GLN A 35 -26.09 45.09 9.63
C GLN A 35 -25.74 43.69 10.16
N ALA A 36 -25.81 43.58 11.49
CA ALA A 36 -25.78 42.34 12.24
C ALA A 36 -27.03 41.50 11.96
N THR A 37 -26.96 40.64 10.94
CA THR A 37 -27.89 39.52 10.80
C THR A 37 -27.39 38.38 11.67
N SER A 38 -28.08 38.14 12.79
CA SER A 38 -27.99 36.91 13.56
C SER A 38 -28.27 35.72 12.65
N MET A 39 -27.22 35.07 12.16
CA MET A 39 -27.31 33.78 11.48
C MET A 39 -27.68 32.74 12.54
N ILE A 40 -28.98 32.57 12.78
CA ILE A 40 -29.51 31.41 13.47
C ILE A 40 -29.12 30.20 12.62
N MET A 41 -28.08 29.48 13.05
CA MET A 41 -27.74 28.20 12.43
C MET A 41 -28.98 27.31 12.52
N PRO A 42 -29.43 26.68 11.41
CA PRO A 42 -30.53 25.76 11.49
C PRO A 42 -30.18 24.66 12.49
N PRO A 43 -31.12 24.25 13.38
CA PRO A 43 -30.86 23.15 14.29
C PRO A 43 -30.46 21.92 13.47
N ARG A 44 -29.31 21.34 13.83
CA ARG A 44 -28.76 20.11 13.24
C ARG A 44 -29.88 19.09 13.11
N SER A 45 -30.32 18.83 11.87
CA SER A 45 -31.55 18.08 11.62
C SER A 45 -31.56 16.77 12.39
N SER A 46 -32.67 16.53 13.06
CA SER A 46 -32.97 15.40 13.92
C SER A 46 -32.58 14.04 13.33
N LYS A 47 -31.57 13.40 13.93
CA LYS A 47 -31.51 12.03 14.51
C LYS A 47 -32.36 10.86 13.95
N PHE A 48 -32.94 10.90 12.75
CA PHE A 48 -33.88 9.86 12.29
C PHE A 48 -33.39 8.96 11.13
N ARG A 49 -32.13 9.07 10.70
CA ARG A 49 -31.53 8.17 9.67
C ARG A 49 -30.21 7.53 10.11
N GLU A 50 -30.02 7.27 11.40
CA GLU A 50 -28.72 6.79 11.91
C GLU A 50 -28.60 5.25 11.91
N ASP A 51 -29.74 4.56 11.72
CA ASP A 51 -29.88 3.10 11.88
C ASP A 51 -29.96 2.32 10.55
N SER A 52 -30.02 3.01 9.42
CA SER A 52 -29.94 2.39 8.09
C SER A 52 -28.48 2.23 7.67
N ILE A 53 -28.12 1.04 7.20
CA ILE A 53 -26.80 0.79 6.62
C ILE A 53 -26.75 1.41 5.22
N PRO A 54 -25.75 2.26 4.92
CA PRO A 54 -25.63 2.84 3.60
C PRO A 54 -25.33 1.75 2.57
N CYS A 55 -25.95 1.85 1.40
CA CYS A 55 -25.55 1.03 0.26
C CYS A 55 -24.12 1.43 -0.14
N PRO A 56 -23.17 0.50 -0.23
CA PRO A 56 -21.84 0.81 -0.69
C PRO A 56 -21.90 1.17 -2.18
N GLY A 57 -20.98 2.05 -2.61
CA GLY A 57 -20.92 2.46 -4.02
C GLY A 57 -20.60 1.28 -4.95
N LYS A 58 -20.60 1.55 -6.26
CA LYS A 58 -20.21 0.54 -7.25
C LYS A 58 -18.76 0.09 -7.00
N PHE A 59 -18.56 -1.19 -6.72
CA PHE A 59 -17.23 -1.78 -6.58
C PHE A 59 -16.62 -2.09 -7.94
N ILE A 60 -15.33 -1.82 -8.09
CA ILE A 60 -14.52 -2.20 -9.26
C ILE A 60 -13.29 -2.93 -8.74
N ARG A 61 -13.07 -4.16 -9.21
CA ARG A 61 -11.88 -4.94 -8.85
C ARG A 61 -10.62 -4.20 -9.34
N PRO A 62 -9.59 -4.04 -8.48
CA PRO A 62 -8.34 -3.42 -8.90
C PRO A 62 -7.60 -4.26 -9.94
N ALA A 63 -6.73 -3.61 -10.72
CA ALA A 63 -5.87 -4.29 -11.69
C ALA A 63 -4.94 -5.31 -11.01
N PRO A 64 -4.48 -6.36 -11.73
CA PRO A 64 -3.62 -7.41 -11.15
C PRO A 64 -2.38 -6.87 -10.42
N THR A 65 -1.73 -5.83 -10.95
CA THR A 65 -0.55 -5.21 -10.34
C THR A 65 -0.84 -4.68 -8.94
N HIS A 66 -2.04 -4.12 -8.71
CA HIS A 66 -2.47 -3.67 -7.40
C HIS A 66 -2.98 -4.84 -6.55
N TYR A 67 -3.77 -5.74 -7.15
CA TYR A 67 -4.35 -6.92 -6.49
C TYR A 67 -3.30 -7.77 -5.78
N TYR A 68 -2.19 -8.07 -6.44
CA TYR A 68 -1.12 -8.90 -5.87
C TYR A 68 -0.17 -8.16 -4.91
N THR A 69 -0.38 -6.86 -4.64
CA THR A 69 0.27 -6.19 -3.50
C THR A 69 -0.34 -6.61 -2.17
N TYR A 70 -1.54 -7.20 -2.16
CA TYR A 70 -2.20 -7.64 -0.94
C TYR A 70 -1.46 -8.82 -0.29
N ARG A 71 -1.19 -8.68 1.01
CA ARG A 71 -0.56 -9.72 1.83
C ARG A 71 -1.52 -10.20 2.91
N ILE A 72 -1.64 -11.53 3.04
CA ILE A 72 -2.46 -12.15 4.09
C ILE A 72 -1.74 -11.97 5.43
N GLN A 73 -2.14 -10.92 6.16
CA GLN A 73 -1.65 -10.63 7.51
C GLN A 73 -2.46 -11.33 8.60
N CYS A 74 -1.89 -11.40 9.81
CA CYS A 74 -2.56 -11.95 10.99
C CYS A 74 -3.67 -11.00 11.49
N GLY A 75 -4.82 -11.57 11.85
CA GLY A 75 -5.96 -10.83 12.39
C GLY A 75 -6.50 -9.75 11.45
N GLU A 76 -6.53 -8.51 11.93
CA GLU A 76 -7.15 -7.33 11.29
C GLU A 76 -6.12 -6.35 10.68
N GLN A 77 -4.86 -6.77 10.56
CA GLN A 77 -3.83 -5.92 9.98
C GLN A 77 -4.11 -5.66 8.48
N GLY A 78 -3.93 -4.39 8.07
CA GLY A 78 -4.10 -3.93 6.68
C GLY A 78 -5.54 -3.64 6.25
N VAL A 79 -6.55 -3.93 7.09
CA VAL A 79 -7.98 -3.80 6.76
C VAL A 79 -8.37 -2.36 6.41
N LEU A 80 -7.78 -1.40 7.10
CA LEU A 80 -8.10 0.02 6.95
C LEU A 80 -7.13 0.77 6.01
N THR A 81 -6.30 0.05 5.26
CA THR A 81 -5.31 0.66 4.36
C THR A 81 -5.43 0.20 2.92
N TYR A 82 -6.06 -0.94 2.67
CA TYR A 82 -6.08 -1.56 1.35
C TYR A 82 -7.32 -1.14 0.53
N GLU A 83 -7.11 -0.26 -0.44
CA GLU A 83 -8.14 0.22 -1.38
C GLU A 83 -8.29 -0.72 -2.59
N PRO A 84 -9.42 -0.70 -3.32
CA PRO A 84 -10.68 0.00 -3.05
C PRO A 84 -11.58 -0.73 -2.03
N TYR A 85 -11.15 -1.90 -1.55
CA TYR A 85 -11.92 -2.75 -0.64
C TYR A 85 -12.28 -2.05 0.67
N LYS A 86 -11.34 -1.29 1.25
CA LYS A 86 -11.62 -0.48 2.44
C LYS A 86 -12.80 0.46 2.21
N SER A 87 -12.73 1.30 1.18
CA SER A 87 -13.77 2.30 0.92
C SER A 87 -15.14 1.67 0.63
N HIS A 88 -15.15 0.48 0.02
CA HIS A 88 -16.35 -0.29 -0.24
C HIS A 88 -16.98 -0.89 1.02
N LEU A 89 -16.18 -1.53 1.88
CA LEU A 89 -16.66 -2.29 3.03
C LEU A 89 -16.84 -1.46 4.30
N LEU A 90 -16.08 -0.38 4.46
CA LEU A 90 -16.11 0.45 5.68
C LEU A 90 -17.50 1.06 5.97
N PRO A 91 -18.28 1.56 5.00
CA PRO A 91 -19.62 2.09 5.26
C PRO A 91 -20.60 1.07 5.83
N LEU A 92 -20.42 -0.21 5.50
CA LEU A 92 -21.25 -1.32 5.98
C LEU A 92 -20.99 -1.63 7.46
N TRP A 93 -19.82 -1.26 7.98
CA TRP A 93 -19.35 -1.67 9.30
C TRP A 93 -19.87 -0.76 10.42
N ARG A 94 -20.94 -1.19 11.10
CA ARG A 94 -21.62 -0.46 12.18
C ARG A 94 -22.04 -1.40 13.31
N PHE A 95 -21.91 -0.97 14.56
CA PHE A 95 -22.23 -1.81 15.74
C PHE A 95 -22.69 -0.97 16.94
N ARG A 96 -23.48 0.09 16.70
CA ARG A 96 -23.95 0.96 17.77
C ARG A 96 -24.91 0.23 18.71
N THR A 97 -25.86 -0.50 18.17
CA THR A 97 -26.84 -1.33 18.89
C THR A 97 -26.79 -2.76 18.35
N PRO A 98 -27.37 -3.76 19.05
CA PRO A 98 -27.41 -5.14 18.56
C PRO A 98 -28.09 -5.27 17.19
N SER A 99 -29.22 -4.59 16.97
CA SER A 99 -29.92 -4.60 15.68
C SER A 99 -29.08 -4.05 14.52
N ILE A 100 -28.30 -2.98 14.77
CA ILE A 100 -27.38 -2.45 13.75
C ILE A 100 -26.23 -3.43 13.49
N ALA A 101 -25.72 -4.08 14.54
CA ALA A 101 -24.65 -5.07 14.41
C ALA A 101 -25.09 -6.28 13.58
N GLU A 102 -26.34 -6.74 13.74
CA GLU A 102 -26.94 -7.82 12.95
C GLU A 102 -27.06 -7.46 11.47
N LYS A 103 -27.59 -6.27 11.16
CA LYS A 103 -27.66 -5.78 9.78
C LYS A 103 -26.26 -5.63 9.18
N SER A 104 -25.29 -5.16 9.97
CA SER A 104 -23.92 -4.90 9.53
C SER A 104 -23.14 -6.17 9.26
N SER A 105 -23.23 -7.15 10.16
CA SER A 105 -22.57 -8.44 10.00
C SER A 105 -23.16 -9.20 8.81
N THR A 106 -24.49 -9.12 8.61
CA THR A 106 -25.17 -9.71 7.45
C THR A 106 -24.73 -9.05 6.15
N ALA A 107 -24.74 -7.72 6.06
CA ALA A 107 -24.29 -7.01 4.85
C ALA A 107 -22.82 -7.30 4.48
N LEU A 108 -21.93 -7.39 5.49
CA LEU A 108 -20.54 -7.77 5.26
C LEU A 108 -20.40 -9.24 4.83
N PHE A 109 -21.26 -10.12 5.33
CA PHE A 109 -21.29 -11.53 4.92
C PHE A 109 -21.86 -11.69 3.50
N ASP A 110 -22.83 -10.89 3.12
CA ASP A 110 -23.34 -10.85 1.75
C ASP A 110 -22.25 -10.40 0.75
N GLU A 111 -21.47 -9.38 1.12
CA GLU A 111 -20.29 -8.98 0.34
C GLU A 111 -19.24 -10.10 0.27
N PHE A 112 -18.99 -10.80 1.37
CA PHE A 112 -18.11 -11.97 1.39
C PHE A 112 -18.57 -13.04 0.38
N LEU A 113 -19.86 -13.35 0.33
CA LEU A 113 -20.42 -14.30 -0.64
C LEU A 113 -20.41 -13.76 -2.07
N ARG A 114 -20.63 -12.46 -2.27
CA ARG A 114 -20.51 -11.81 -3.58
C ARG A 114 -19.10 -11.95 -4.13
N PHE A 115 -18.09 -11.62 -3.32
CA PHE A 115 -16.68 -11.78 -3.70
C PHE A 115 -16.32 -13.23 -3.99
N TYR A 116 -16.87 -14.19 -3.23
CA TYR A 116 -16.71 -15.61 -3.53
C TYR A 116 -17.24 -15.97 -4.93
N LYS A 117 -18.45 -15.51 -5.29
CA LYS A 117 -19.05 -15.74 -6.61
C LYS A 117 -18.23 -15.12 -7.75
N GLU A 118 -17.53 -14.03 -7.48
CA GLU A 118 -16.68 -13.34 -8.46
C GLU A 118 -15.24 -13.89 -8.50
N ASP A 119 -14.92 -14.93 -7.74
CA ASP A 119 -13.55 -15.47 -7.59
C ASP A 119 -12.55 -14.42 -7.04
N ASP A 120 -13.03 -13.50 -6.20
CA ASP A 120 -12.22 -12.45 -5.54
C ASP A 120 -11.76 -12.88 -4.14
N PHE A 121 -10.58 -13.46 -4.04
CA PHE A 121 -10.05 -13.84 -2.73
C PHE A 121 -9.82 -12.62 -1.83
N VAL A 122 -9.28 -11.53 -2.37
CA VAL A 122 -8.89 -10.36 -1.55
C VAL A 122 -10.12 -9.69 -0.96
N GLY A 123 -11.18 -9.50 -1.75
CA GLY A 123 -12.45 -8.99 -1.25
C GLY A 123 -13.08 -9.89 -0.20
N MET A 124 -12.98 -11.21 -0.38
CA MET A 124 -13.48 -12.20 0.57
C MET A 124 -12.71 -12.16 1.90
N ASP A 125 -11.38 -12.13 1.90
CA ASP A 125 -10.58 -12.00 3.14
C ASP A 125 -10.78 -10.62 3.80
N MET A 126 -10.88 -9.53 3.03
CA MET A 126 -11.17 -8.20 3.57
C MET A 126 -12.52 -8.17 4.29
N SER A 127 -13.57 -8.74 3.69
CA SER A 127 -14.90 -8.84 4.31
C SER A 127 -14.86 -9.63 5.63
N ARG A 128 -14.19 -10.80 5.63
CA ARG A 128 -13.95 -11.60 6.85
C ARG A 128 -13.23 -10.80 7.93
N LYS A 129 -12.22 -10.00 7.56
CA LYS A 129 -11.46 -9.17 8.51
C LYS A 129 -12.29 -7.99 9.05
N PHE A 130 -13.16 -7.38 8.25
CA PHE A 130 -14.11 -6.37 8.75
C PHE A 130 -15.09 -6.97 9.77
N ILE A 131 -15.58 -8.18 9.54
CA ILE A 131 -16.40 -8.93 10.50
C ILE A 131 -15.59 -9.21 11.78
N GLN A 132 -14.33 -9.66 11.67
CA GLN A 132 -13.44 -9.84 12.81
C GLN A 132 -13.23 -8.54 13.62
N MET A 133 -13.01 -7.43 12.91
CA MET A 133 -12.87 -6.10 13.52
C MET A 133 -14.15 -5.66 14.23
N GLY A 134 -15.34 -6.02 13.72
CA GLY A 134 -16.61 -5.81 14.42
C GLY A 134 -16.68 -6.58 15.73
N MET A 135 -16.25 -7.84 15.75
CA MET A 135 -16.20 -8.67 16.95
C MET A 135 -15.27 -8.07 18.01
N THR A 136 -14.02 -7.75 17.64
CA THR A 136 -13.00 -7.28 18.59
C THR A 136 -13.27 -5.85 19.08
N ARG A 137 -13.69 -4.95 18.19
CA ARG A 137 -14.03 -3.56 18.57
C ARG A 137 -15.25 -3.56 19.48
N SER A 138 -16.32 -4.28 19.14
CA SER A 138 -17.50 -4.35 20.02
C SER A 138 -17.12 -4.85 21.41
N LYS A 139 -16.30 -5.92 21.51
CA LYS A 139 -15.81 -6.43 22.79
C LYS A 139 -14.98 -5.39 23.55
N ARG A 140 -14.14 -4.62 22.86
CA ARG A 140 -13.35 -3.54 23.47
C ARG A 140 -14.24 -2.45 24.04
N TYR A 141 -15.30 -2.05 23.34
CA TYR A 141 -16.26 -1.05 23.84
C TYR A 141 -17.10 -1.59 25.01
N ALA A 142 -17.35 -2.90 25.08
CA ALA A 142 -17.95 -3.50 26.26
C ALA A 142 -16.99 -3.46 27.47
N ASN A 143 -15.71 -3.77 27.26
CA ASN A 143 -14.73 -3.86 28.34
C ASN A 143 -14.26 -2.48 28.84
N TYR A 144 -14.23 -1.47 27.98
CA TYR A 144 -13.71 -0.13 28.32
C TYR A 144 -14.71 0.93 27.90
N LYS A 145 -15.24 1.70 28.86
CA LYS A 145 -16.11 2.85 28.62
C LYS A 145 -15.43 3.81 27.62
N GLY A 146 -16.13 4.12 26.53
CA GLY A 146 -15.62 4.95 25.43
C GLY A 146 -14.61 4.25 24.49
N GLY A 147 -14.29 2.97 24.71
CA GLY A 147 -13.43 2.17 23.84
C GLY A 147 -11.93 2.48 23.93
N ARG A 148 -11.51 3.35 24.88
CA ARG A 148 -10.10 3.66 25.15
C ARG A 148 -9.53 2.61 26.11
N LYS A 149 -8.62 1.77 25.60
CA LYS A 149 -7.94 0.69 26.32
C LYS A 149 -6.70 1.15 27.10
N TYR A 150 -5.98 2.15 26.58
CA TYR A 150 -4.73 2.63 27.16
C TYR A 150 -4.86 4.10 27.54
N ASP A 151 -4.26 4.49 28.65
CA ASP A 151 -4.01 5.88 29.04
C ASP A 151 -2.53 6.23 28.87
N ASN A 152 -2.25 7.53 28.72
CA ASN A 152 -0.88 8.03 28.64
C ASN A 152 -0.32 8.14 30.06
N GLY A 153 0.68 7.33 30.38
CA GLY A 153 1.44 7.40 31.62
C GLY A 153 2.36 8.61 31.68
N LYS A 154 3.00 8.81 32.84
CA LYS A 154 3.81 9.99 33.16
C LYS A 154 4.99 10.23 32.18
N ASN A 155 5.47 9.18 31.50
CA ASN A 155 6.60 9.24 30.56
C ASN A 155 6.20 8.93 29.09
N GLY A 156 4.91 9.03 28.75
CA GLY A 156 4.42 8.66 27.42
C GLY A 156 4.24 7.14 27.20
N GLU A 157 4.47 6.33 28.22
CA GLU A 157 4.18 4.91 28.22
C GLU A 157 2.65 4.67 28.18
N LYS A 158 2.22 3.67 27.41
CA LYS A 158 0.80 3.28 27.34
C LYS A 158 0.46 2.32 28.47
N VAL A 159 -0.22 2.81 29.49
CA VAL A 159 -0.69 1.99 30.61
C VAL A 159 -2.07 1.43 30.27
N GLU A 160 -2.25 0.11 30.36
CA GLU A 160 -3.55 -0.51 30.15
C GLU A 160 -4.50 -0.11 31.29
N ARG A 161 -5.71 0.31 30.93
CA ARG A 161 -6.75 0.69 31.89
C ARG A 161 -7.42 -0.55 32.45
N ASP A 162 -8.00 -0.41 33.63
CA ASP A 162 -8.90 -1.43 34.15
C ASP A 162 -10.18 -1.52 33.32
N LYS A 163 -10.73 -2.74 33.25
CA LYS A 163 -12.00 -3.00 32.57
C LYS A 163 -13.13 -2.33 33.35
N SER A 164 -13.88 -1.46 32.70
CA SER A 164 -15.06 -0.82 33.27
C SER A 164 -16.22 -1.81 33.38
N GLN A 165 -16.99 -1.72 34.47
CA GLN A 165 -18.22 -2.49 34.69
C GLN A 165 -19.43 -1.57 34.83
N GLY A 166 -20.61 -2.05 34.44
CA GLY A 166 -21.90 -1.40 34.67
C GLY A 166 -22.12 -0.10 33.89
N HIS A 167 -21.33 0.17 32.85
CA HIS A 167 -21.51 1.39 32.05
C HIS A 167 -22.58 1.21 30.97
N GLU A 168 -23.23 2.31 30.62
CA GLU A 168 -24.35 2.33 29.66
C GLU A 168 -23.94 1.72 28.31
N GLY A 169 -24.76 0.79 27.81
CA GLY A 169 -24.53 0.10 26.55
C GLY A 169 -23.51 -1.06 26.61
N GLN A 170 -22.94 -1.39 27.77
CA GLN A 170 -22.03 -2.55 27.91
C GLN A 170 -22.67 -3.85 27.40
N GLY A 171 -23.91 -4.14 27.83
CA GLY A 171 -24.66 -5.33 27.41
C GLY A 171 -24.84 -5.39 25.89
N ASP A 172 -25.30 -4.29 25.29
CA ASP A 172 -25.47 -4.17 23.84
C ASP A 172 -24.18 -4.44 23.07
N LYS A 173 -23.04 -3.95 23.57
CA LYS A 173 -21.72 -4.19 22.94
C LYS A 173 -21.27 -5.64 23.07
N LEU A 174 -21.61 -6.32 24.16
CA LEU A 174 -21.34 -7.75 24.31
C LEU A 174 -22.16 -8.57 23.31
N VAL A 175 -23.46 -8.26 23.18
CA VAL A 175 -24.34 -8.92 22.21
C VAL A 175 -23.85 -8.67 20.78
N ALA A 176 -23.52 -7.42 20.43
CA ALA A 176 -22.95 -7.08 19.13
C ALA A 176 -21.67 -7.87 18.83
N SER A 177 -20.77 -8.00 19.82
CA SER A 177 -19.55 -8.82 19.68
C SER A 177 -19.88 -10.29 19.39
N GLY A 178 -20.90 -10.84 20.06
CA GLY A 178 -21.40 -12.20 19.82
C GLY A 178 -21.91 -12.40 18.39
N ILE A 179 -22.72 -11.48 17.88
CA ILE A 179 -23.25 -11.49 16.51
C ILE A 179 -22.12 -11.54 15.47
N PHE A 180 -21.11 -10.67 15.62
CA PHE A 180 -19.96 -10.69 14.71
C PHE A 180 -19.10 -11.95 14.85
N LYS A 181 -19.00 -12.52 16.08
CA LYS A 181 -18.24 -13.75 16.31
C LYS A 181 -18.85 -14.92 15.55
N GLU A 182 -20.17 -15.06 15.57
CA GLU A 182 -20.88 -16.11 14.85
C GLU A 182 -20.65 -15.99 13.34
N MET A 183 -20.84 -14.80 12.77
CA MET A 183 -20.59 -14.57 11.34
C MET A 183 -19.12 -14.80 10.96
N TRP A 184 -18.17 -14.43 11.83
CA TRP A 184 -16.75 -14.68 11.60
C TRP A 184 -16.42 -16.17 11.59
N GLN A 185 -17.05 -16.98 12.45
CA GLN A 185 -16.92 -18.44 12.42
C GLN A 185 -17.41 -19.01 11.09
N ARG A 186 -18.59 -18.58 10.62
CA ARG A 186 -19.13 -18.98 9.31
C ARG A 186 -18.17 -18.67 8.16
N CYS A 187 -17.56 -17.48 8.14
CA CYS A 187 -16.56 -17.14 7.12
C CYS A 187 -15.32 -18.04 7.17
N ARG A 188 -14.88 -18.46 8.37
CA ARG A 188 -13.71 -19.33 8.53
C ARG A 188 -13.97 -20.77 8.14
N GLU A 189 -15.19 -21.25 8.40
CA GLU A 189 -15.62 -22.60 8.09
C GLU A 189 -15.99 -22.77 6.62
N HIS A 190 -16.30 -21.68 5.91
CA HIS A 190 -16.63 -21.69 4.48
C HIS A 190 -15.55 -22.37 3.63
N GLU A 191 -15.87 -23.51 3.03
CA GLU A 191 -14.90 -24.31 2.26
C GLU A 191 -14.32 -23.55 1.06
N GLY A 192 -15.16 -22.77 0.37
CA GLY A 192 -14.71 -21.93 -0.74
C GLY A 192 -13.65 -20.90 -0.33
N TYR A 193 -13.66 -20.46 0.93
CA TYR A 193 -12.64 -19.54 1.43
C TYR A 193 -11.26 -20.21 1.50
N LYS A 194 -11.23 -21.46 1.99
CA LYS A 194 -9.99 -22.25 2.11
C LYS A 194 -9.39 -22.52 0.73
N VAL A 195 -10.23 -22.92 -0.22
CA VAL A 195 -9.82 -23.19 -1.61
C VAL A 195 -9.26 -21.92 -2.28
N LEU A 196 -9.98 -20.78 -2.20
CA LEU A 196 -9.51 -19.54 -2.81
C LEU A 196 -8.25 -19.00 -2.15
N LYS A 197 -8.11 -19.18 -0.82
CA LYS A 197 -6.90 -18.80 -0.11
C LYS A 197 -5.68 -19.55 -0.62
N GLU A 198 -5.79 -20.86 -0.79
CA GLU A 198 -4.69 -21.69 -1.31
C GLU A 198 -4.36 -21.33 -2.75
N ARG A 199 -5.37 -21.09 -3.60
CA ARG A 199 -5.18 -20.62 -4.98
C ARG A 199 -4.44 -19.29 -5.01
N TYR A 200 -4.92 -18.31 -4.26
CA TYR A 200 -4.32 -16.97 -4.21
C TYR A 200 -2.86 -17.02 -3.73
N GLN A 201 -2.54 -17.87 -2.74
CA GLN A 201 -1.15 -18.01 -2.28
C GLN A 201 -0.22 -18.55 -3.38
N LYS A 202 -0.69 -19.51 -4.18
CA LYS A 202 0.06 -20.04 -5.33
C LYS A 202 0.24 -18.98 -6.41
N GLU A 203 -0.83 -18.29 -6.78
CA GLU A 203 -0.81 -17.20 -7.77
C GLU A 203 0.12 -16.06 -7.33
N LEU A 204 0.03 -15.65 -6.07
CA LEU A 204 0.88 -14.62 -5.49
C LEU A 204 2.36 -15.01 -5.53
N LYS A 205 2.69 -16.27 -5.22
CA LYS A 205 4.08 -16.77 -5.32
C LYS A 205 4.59 -16.70 -6.76
N ASN A 206 3.78 -17.17 -7.72
CA ASN A 206 4.13 -17.11 -9.13
C ASN A 206 4.28 -15.66 -9.62
N TRP A 207 3.39 -14.77 -9.19
CA TRP A 207 3.42 -13.35 -9.55
C TRP A 207 4.71 -12.68 -9.08
N ILE A 208 5.12 -12.91 -7.83
CA ILE A 208 6.39 -12.40 -7.28
C ILE A 208 7.56 -12.94 -8.09
N GLN A 209 7.60 -14.26 -8.34
CA GLN A 209 8.73 -14.89 -9.04
C GLN A 209 8.90 -14.32 -10.45
N VAL A 210 7.80 -14.08 -11.17
CA VAL A 210 7.85 -13.47 -12.51
C VAL A 210 8.35 -12.04 -12.42
N HIS A 211 7.78 -11.21 -11.56
CA HIS A 211 8.11 -9.77 -11.51
C HIS A 211 9.51 -9.52 -10.92
N GLU A 212 9.97 -10.31 -9.94
CA GLU A 212 11.34 -10.25 -9.44
C GLU A 212 12.35 -10.67 -10.52
N SER A 213 12.00 -11.67 -11.35
CA SER A 213 12.85 -12.08 -12.48
C SER A 213 12.88 -11.05 -13.62
N GLU A 214 11.79 -10.31 -13.82
CA GLU A 214 11.71 -9.24 -14.81
C GLU A 214 12.48 -8.02 -14.34
N GLU A 215 12.30 -7.58 -13.09
CA GLU A 215 13.10 -6.52 -12.47
C GLU A 215 14.60 -6.86 -12.54
N ALA A 216 15.00 -8.09 -12.22
CA ALA A 216 16.39 -8.54 -12.34
C ALA A 216 16.91 -8.56 -13.78
N LYS A 217 16.06 -8.79 -14.79
CA LYS A 217 16.45 -8.71 -16.21
C LYS A 217 16.63 -7.26 -16.65
N TYR A 218 15.74 -6.37 -16.24
CA TYR A 218 15.84 -4.94 -16.54
C TYR A 218 17.10 -4.32 -15.91
N ILE A 219 17.41 -4.66 -14.65
CA ILE A 219 18.63 -4.19 -13.99
C ILE A 219 19.89 -4.67 -14.73
N LYS A 220 19.95 -5.95 -15.14
CA LYS A 220 21.09 -6.48 -15.91
C LYS A 220 21.24 -5.87 -17.30
N GLN A 221 20.13 -5.48 -17.93
CA GLN A 221 20.15 -4.77 -19.21
C GLN A 221 20.61 -3.33 -19.04
N GLU A 222 20.18 -2.62 -17.99
CA GLU A 222 20.66 -1.26 -17.70
C GLU A 222 22.15 -1.27 -17.33
N GLU A 223 22.61 -2.20 -16.49
CA GLU A 223 24.04 -2.36 -16.16
C GLU A 223 24.87 -2.71 -17.40
N GLY A 224 24.38 -3.60 -18.27
CA GLY A 224 25.06 -3.94 -19.52
C GLY A 224 25.06 -2.82 -20.56
N GLU A 225 24.01 -1.99 -20.61
CA GLU A 225 23.97 -0.79 -21.43
C GLU A 225 24.85 0.34 -20.89
N GLU A 226 25.00 0.45 -19.57
CA GLU A 226 25.91 1.40 -18.91
C GLU A 226 27.38 1.01 -19.13
N GLU A 227 27.73 -0.29 -18.99
CA GLU A 227 29.05 -0.81 -19.36
C GLU A 227 29.39 -0.61 -20.84
N LEU A 228 28.41 -0.74 -21.75
CA LEU A 228 28.63 -0.50 -23.18
C LEU A 228 28.81 1.00 -23.51
N ARG A 229 28.21 1.90 -22.73
CA ARG A 229 28.40 3.36 -22.85
C ARG A 229 29.78 3.81 -22.37
N ASP A 230 30.40 3.08 -21.44
CA ASP A 230 31.73 3.37 -20.90
C ASP A 230 32.89 2.72 -21.69
N MET A 231 32.61 2.06 -22.82
CA MET A 231 33.67 1.55 -23.69
C MET A 231 34.38 2.69 -24.47
N PRO A 232 35.73 2.78 -24.45
CA PRO A 232 36.45 3.81 -25.18
C PRO A 232 36.32 3.62 -26.70
N ARG A 233 35.85 4.66 -27.40
CA ARG A 233 35.70 4.69 -28.86
C ARG A 233 37.04 4.38 -29.54
N ARG A 234 37.14 3.27 -30.25
CA ARG A 234 38.30 2.94 -31.12
C ARG A 234 38.33 3.92 -32.30
N LYS A 235 39.47 4.58 -32.52
CA LYS A 235 39.70 5.48 -33.66
C LYS A 235 39.69 4.70 -34.98
N PRO A 236 39.13 5.25 -36.07
CA PRO A 236 39.10 4.58 -37.37
C PRO A 236 40.49 4.58 -38.05
N PRO A 237 40.81 3.58 -38.91
CA PRO A 237 42.10 3.49 -39.59
C PRO A 237 42.10 4.13 -41.00
N GLY A 238 43.24 4.72 -41.39
CA GLY A 238 43.57 5.27 -42.73
C GLY A 238 43.91 6.78 -42.66
N GLU A 239 44.94 7.35 -43.30
CA GLU A 239 45.76 6.99 -44.46
C GLU A 239 47.17 7.62 -44.35
N ALA A 240 48.15 6.98 -44.98
CA ALA A 240 49.54 7.42 -45.08
C ALA A 240 49.70 8.65 -46.00
N LYS A 241 50.48 9.65 -45.57
CA LYS A 241 51.31 10.47 -46.48
C LYS A 241 52.66 10.81 -45.85
N GLU A 242 53.67 10.22 -46.47
CA GLU A 242 55.09 10.48 -46.44
C GLU A 242 55.45 11.97 -46.54
N LYS A 243 56.27 12.46 -45.59
CA LYS A 243 57.19 13.59 -45.81
C LYS A 243 58.48 13.37 -45.04
N VAL A 244 59.53 13.10 -45.80
CA VAL A 244 60.94 13.16 -45.41
C VAL A 244 61.32 14.62 -45.11
N LYS A 245 61.89 14.91 -43.93
CA LYS A 245 62.93 15.94 -43.79
C LYS A 245 63.79 15.72 -42.54
N ILE A 246 65.10 15.70 -42.79
CA ILE A 246 66.24 15.46 -41.91
C ILE A 246 66.53 16.68 -41.01
N LYS A 247 66.99 16.42 -39.78
CA LYS A 247 68.12 17.01 -39.00
C LYS A 247 67.96 16.60 -37.53
N GLU A 248 68.87 15.77 -36.98
CA GLU A 248 70.08 16.17 -36.21
C GLU A 248 69.73 17.16 -35.08
N GLU A 249 70.08 17.01 -33.81
CA GLU A 249 70.90 16.10 -33.03
C GLU A 249 70.56 16.40 -31.54
N ASP A 250 70.98 15.48 -30.68
CA ASP A 250 71.62 15.75 -29.38
C ASP A 250 70.90 15.48 -28.03
N ASN A 251 71.68 14.74 -27.24
CA ASN A 251 71.73 14.49 -25.79
C ASN A 251 70.70 13.56 -25.10
N THR A 252 71.08 12.33 -24.68
CA THR A 252 71.92 11.93 -23.50
C THR A 252 71.13 12.20 -22.20
N GLU A 253 70.84 11.29 -21.25
CA GLU A 253 71.48 10.08 -20.74
C GLU A 253 70.49 9.35 -19.77
N GLU A 254 70.65 8.03 -19.67
CA GLU A 254 70.60 7.17 -18.45
C GLU A 254 69.36 7.03 -17.50
N ILE A 255 68.71 5.88 -17.67
CA ILE A 255 68.32 4.76 -16.72
C ILE A 255 69.20 4.66 -15.42
N PRO A 256 68.96 3.81 -14.38
CA PRO A 256 67.91 2.81 -14.07
C PRO A 256 67.48 2.82 -12.55
N GLN A 257 66.64 1.98 -11.92
CA GLN A 257 66.63 0.52 -11.80
C GLN A 257 65.34 0.03 -11.09
N LYS A 258 64.95 -1.19 -11.48
CA LYS A 258 64.18 -2.17 -10.71
C LYS A 258 64.69 -2.30 -9.26
N GLN A 259 63.81 -2.67 -8.33
CA GLN A 259 63.99 -3.96 -7.66
C GLN A 259 62.70 -4.53 -7.05
N ARG A 260 62.72 -5.84 -7.00
CA ARG A 260 61.63 -6.80 -6.92
C ARG A 260 62.06 -7.74 -5.81
N LYS A 261 61.20 -8.04 -4.83
CA LYS A 261 60.92 -9.37 -4.25
C LYS A 261 60.67 -9.37 -2.73
N LYS A 262 59.47 -9.88 -2.42
CA LYS A 262 59.17 -11.08 -1.61
C LYS A 262 59.40 -11.04 -0.08
N ARG A 263 58.25 -11.21 0.59
CA ARG A 263 57.81 -12.37 1.41
C ARG A 263 58.11 -12.39 2.91
N LYS A 264 57.02 -12.74 3.62
CA LYS A 264 56.88 -13.62 4.81
C LYS A 264 57.41 -13.02 6.12
N THR A 265 56.88 -13.25 7.33
CA THR A 265 55.74 -13.98 7.92
C THR A 265 55.78 -13.67 9.43
N ASN A 266 54.61 -13.57 10.07
CA ASN A 266 54.19 -14.06 11.40
C ASN A 266 54.94 -13.77 12.72
N HIS A 267 54.07 -13.70 13.75
CA HIS A 267 54.24 -13.80 15.21
C HIS A 267 54.80 -12.54 15.89
N ALA A 268 54.27 -12.06 17.03
CA ALA A 268 53.48 -12.68 18.09
C ALA A 268 52.22 -11.88 18.45
#